data_AF-A0A3D3W8U9-F1
#
_entry.id   AF-A0A3D3W8U9-F1
#
_cell.length_a   1.000
_cell.length_b   1.000
_cell.length_c   1.000
_cell.angle_alpha   90.00
_cell.angle_beta   90.00
_cell.angle_gamma   90.00
#
_symmetry.space_group_name_H-M   'P 1'
#
loop_
_entity.id
_entity.type
_entity.pdbx_description
1 polymer ?
#
loop_
_entity_poly.entity_id
_entity_poly.type
_entity_poly.pdbx_seq_one_letter_code
_entity_poly.pdbx_strand_id
1 'polypeptide(L)'
;SLQQPAAAERSPQIDVVKQQQPTEKPLPPQAPQPPQSLTGRIQIQRNGKQQPDSGALVILLPLKNPTRLRFDGSALHTEKDNPARLATIAALSQLQAHFDQAADDGSFSLHYNTQTPAALLVISRHLAGPPGNPLPADCELLINQWFESTAGLAGRLATKLHPLPADQPLTPVNLTFQDATP
;
A
#
# COMPACT_ATOMS: atom_id res chain seq x y z
N SER A 1 74.67 25.59 37.33
CA SER A 1 74.80 26.03 35.92
C SER A 1 74.93 24.82 35.02
N LEU A 2 74.28 24.91 33.86
CA LEU A 2 73.79 23.84 32.99
C LEU A 2 74.89 23.00 32.30
N GLN A 3 74.61 21.71 32.13
CA GLN A 3 75.36 20.75 31.33
C GLN A 3 74.50 20.33 30.11
N GLN A 4 74.96 20.73 28.91
CA GLN A 4 74.99 20.06 27.59
C GLN A 4 73.92 19.05 27.08
N PRO A 5 73.83 18.82 25.74
CA PRO A 5 72.56 18.79 25.01
C PRO A 5 72.23 17.47 24.25
N ALA A 6 70.99 17.45 23.71
CA ALA A 6 70.50 16.86 22.46
C ALA A 6 70.80 15.37 22.10
N ALA A 7 69.74 14.56 21.92
CA ALA A 7 69.62 13.61 20.81
C ALA A 7 68.19 13.06 20.64
N ALA A 8 67.61 13.36 19.47
CA ALA A 8 66.79 12.50 18.60
C ALA A 8 65.61 11.69 19.19
N GLU A 9 64.40 12.24 19.09
CA GLU A 9 63.17 11.43 19.00
C GLU A 9 62.93 11.02 17.53
N ARG A 10 62.93 9.71 17.29
CA ARG A 10 62.49 9.09 16.04
C ARG A 10 60.95 9.07 16.01
N SER A 11 60.34 9.82 15.09
CA SER A 11 58.93 9.63 14.74
C SER A 11 58.79 8.40 13.83
N PRO A 12 57.86 7.46 14.09
CA PRO A 12 57.58 6.38 13.16
C PRO A 12 56.81 6.93 11.95
N GLN A 13 57.27 6.60 10.75
CA GLN A 13 56.48 6.77 9.53
C GLN A 13 55.28 5.83 9.60
N ILE A 14 54.08 6.41 9.71
CA ILE A 14 52.84 5.67 9.47
C ILE A 14 52.68 5.61 7.96
N ASP A 15 52.88 4.44 7.38
CA ASP A 15 52.43 4.11 6.04
C ASP A 15 50.90 4.29 6.00
N VAL A 16 50.45 5.41 5.45
CA VAL A 16 49.04 5.61 5.11
C VAL A 16 48.75 4.70 3.93
N VAL A 17 48.28 3.51 4.24
CA VAL A 17 47.58 2.64 3.30
C VAL A 17 46.41 3.45 2.76
N LYS A 18 46.55 3.95 1.53
CA LYS A 18 45.45 4.51 0.73
C LYS A 18 44.41 3.40 0.55
N GLN A 19 43.45 3.32 1.47
CA GLN A 19 42.21 2.60 1.24
C GLN A 19 41.49 3.31 0.10
N GLN A 20 41.63 2.76 -1.10
CA GLN A 20 40.77 3.10 -2.23
C GLN A 20 39.36 2.65 -1.86
N GLN A 21 38.56 3.59 -1.35
CA GLN A 21 37.11 3.45 -1.36
C GLN A 21 36.68 3.20 -2.82
N PRO A 22 35.95 2.12 -3.11
CA PRO A 22 35.27 2.01 -4.39
C PRO A 22 34.34 3.22 -4.51
N THR A 23 34.60 4.08 -5.49
CA THR A 23 33.67 5.14 -5.86
C THR A 23 32.49 4.44 -6.51
N GLU A 24 31.51 4.02 -5.70
CA GLU A 24 30.19 3.67 -6.20
C GLU A 24 29.64 4.92 -6.89
N LYS A 25 29.71 4.92 -8.22
CA LYS A 25 29.01 5.88 -9.06
C LYS A 25 27.54 5.83 -8.60
N PRO A 26 26.94 6.95 -8.17
CA PRO A 26 25.52 6.99 -7.92
C PRO A 26 24.83 6.49 -9.18
N LEU A 27 24.07 5.40 -9.08
CA LEU A 27 23.23 4.94 -10.16
C LEU A 27 22.39 6.15 -10.62
N PRO A 28 22.32 6.43 -11.92
CA PRO A 28 21.48 7.52 -12.41
C PRO A 28 20.06 7.32 -11.84
N PRO A 29 19.33 8.40 -11.49
CA PRO A 29 17.96 8.30 -11.04
C PRO A 29 17.20 7.41 -12.02
N GLN A 30 16.66 6.29 -11.55
CA GLN A 30 15.86 5.43 -12.41
C GLN A 30 14.75 6.29 -13.00
N ALA A 31 14.61 6.26 -14.32
CA ALA A 31 13.54 6.98 -15.00
C ALA A 31 12.20 6.57 -14.38
N PRO A 32 11.24 7.50 -14.20
CA PRO A 32 9.91 7.17 -13.70
C PRO A 32 9.33 6.03 -14.54
N GLN A 33 9.04 4.89 -13.90
CA GLN A 33 8.42 3.78 -14.61
C GLN A 33 6.98 4.18 -14.99
N PRO A 34 6.51 3.80 -16.19
CA PRO A 34 5.14 4.07 -16.58
C PRO A 34 4.17 3.37 -15.61
N PRO A 35 3.00 3.95 -15.32
CA PRO A 35 1.98 3.30 -14.52
C PRO A 35 1.66 1.91 -15.09
N GLN A 36 1.65 0.89 -14.23
CA GLN A 36 1.28 -0.47 -14.60
C GLN A 36 -0.18 -0.74 -14.22
N SER A 37 -0.81 -1.66 -14.95
CA SER A 37 -2.19 -2.08 -14.69
C SER A 37 -2.21 -3.30 -13.76
N LEU A 38 -2.76 -3.12 -12.56
CA LEU A 38 -3.16 -4.21 -11.67
C LEU A 38 -4.58 -4.64 -12.04
N THR A 39 -4.74 -5.91 -12.38
CA THR A 39 -6.06 -6.49 -12.70
C THR A 39 -6.36 -7.65 -11.77
N GLY A 40 -7.63 -7.99 -11.63
CA GLY A 40 -7.99 -9.14 -10.83
C GLY A 40 -9.48 -9.44 -10.81
N ARG A 41 -9.86 -10.37 -9.94
CA ARG A 41 -11.26 -10.72 -9.67
C ARG A 41 -11.52 -10.88 -8.19
N ILE A 42 -12.65 -10.32 -7.75
CA ILE A 42 -13.17 -10.47 -6.40
C ILE A 42 -14.38 -11.40 -6.44
N GLN A 43 -14.35 -12.41 -5.58
CA GLN A 43 -15.37 -13.43 -5.50
C GLN A 43 -15.84 -13.59 -4.05
N ILE A 44 -17.04 -14.12 -3.89
CA ILE A 44 -17.54 -14.61 -2.61
C ILE A 44 -17.91 -16.09 -2.74
N GLN A 45 -17.76 -16.82 -1.63
CA GLN A 45 -18.26 -18.17 -1.50
C GLN A 45 -19.49 -18.15 -0.59
N ARG A 46 -20.66 -18.47 -1.17
CA ARG A 46 -21.94 -18.56 -0.45
C ARG A 46 -22.54 -19.93 -0.72
N ASN A 47 -22.94 -20.64 0.33
CA ASN A 47 -23.51 -21.99 0.25
C ASN A 47 -22.63 -22.96 -0.58
N GLY A 48 -21.30 -22.89 -0.39
CA GLY A 48 -20.33 -23.72 -1.10
C GLY A 48 -20.08 -23.34 -2.56
N LYS A 49 -20.82 -22.38 -3.14
CA LYS A 49 -20.63 -21.91 -4.51
C LYS A 49 -19.86 -20.60 -4.56
N GLN A 50 -18.90 -20.52 -5.48
CA GLN A 50 -18.21 -19.26 -5.80
C GLN A 50 -19.03 -18.44 -6.80
N GLN A 51 -19.14 -17.15 -6.54
CA GLN A 51 -19.79 -16.17 -7.41
C GLN A 51 -19.03 -14.84 -7.35
N PRO A 52 -19.13 -13.98 -8.37
CA PRO A 52 -18.49 -12.68 -8.34
C PRO A 52 -19.04 -11.80 -7.22
N ASP A 53 -18.17 -11.01 -6.59
CA ASP A 53 -18.57 -9.97 -5.64
C ASP A 53 -18.81 -8.64 -6.36
N SER A 54 -19.87 -8.58 -7.19
CA SER A 54 -20.19 -7.37 -7.96
C SER A 54 -20.35 -6.16 -7.05
N GLY A 55 -19.72 -5.05 -7.40
CA GLY A 55 -19.79 -3.82 -6.65
C GLY A 55 -18.90 -3.77 -5.40
N ALA A 56 -18.07 -4.78 -5.13
CA ALA A 56 -17.05 -4.71 -4.08
C ALA A 56 -16.14 -3.49 -4.28
N LEU A 57 -15.76 -2.83 -3.19
CA LEU A 57 -14.83 -1.71 -3.26
C LEU A 57 -13.41 -2.24 -3.33
N VAL A 58 -12.63 -1.74 -4.29
CA VAL A 58 -11.23 -2.12 -4.50
C VAL A 58 -10.40 -0.85 -4.41
N ILE A 59 -9.60 -0.74 -3.35
CA ILE A 59 -8.84 0.46 -3.03
C ILE A 59 -7.37 0.10 -2.94
N LEU A 60 -6.56 0.66 -3.82
CA LEU A 60 -5.12 0.55 -3.75
C LEU A 60 -4.57 1.73 -2.95
N LEU A 61 -3.91 1.43 -1.83
CA LEU A 61 -3.37 2.42 -0.91
C LEU A 61 -1.86 2.27 -0.80
N PRO A 62 -1.06 3.32 -1.06
CA PRO A 62 0.32 3.35 -0.62
C PRO A 62 0.41 3.07 0.88
N LEU A 63 1.42 2.32 1.32
CA LEU A 63 1.55 1.92 2.74
C LEU A 63 1.72 3.10 3.69
N LYS A 64 2.08 4.28 3.15
CA LYS A 64 2.25 5.52 3.88
C LYS A 64 1.42 6.62 3.22
N ASN A 65 0.52 7.24 3.99
CA ASN A 65 -0.10 8.49 3.58
C ASN A 65 0.93 9.62 3.75
N PRO A 66 1.29 10.37 2.68
CA PRO A 66 2.28 11.44 2.76
C PRO A 66 1.73 12.69 3.49
N THR A 67 0.44 12.71 3.81
CA THR A 67 -0.25 13.85 4.43
C THR A 67 -0.85 13.47 5.78
N ARG A 68 -1.45 14.46 6.46
CA ARG A 68 -2.31 14.24 7.63
C ARG A 68 -3.80 14.20 7.27
N LEU A 69 -4.14 14.36 5.99
CA LEU A 69 -5.52 14.34 5.53
C LEU A 69 -6.04 12.92 5.60
N ARG A 70 -7.24 12.77 6.16
CA ARG A 70 -7.98 11.53 6.19
C ARG A 70 -9.31 11.76 5.49
N PHE A 71 -9.75 10.78 4.72
CA PHE A 71 -10.93 10.88 3.90
C PHE A 71 -12.14 10.24 4.60
N ASP A 72 -13.33 10.80 4.37
CA ASP A 72 -14.55 10.12 4.73
C ASP A 72 -14.75 8.91 3.79
N GLY A 73 -14.45 7.72 4.32
CA GLY A 73 -14.59 6.46 3.58
C GLY A 73 -16.04 6.10 3.26
N SER A 74 -17.01 6.64 3.99
CA SER A 74 -18.43 6.35 3.76
C SER A 74 -18.92 6.92 2.42
N ALA A 75 -18.31 8.02 1.96
CA ALA A 75 -18.60 8.63 0.67
C ALA A 75 -18.37 7.65 -0.51
N LEU A 76 -17.45 6.68 -0.38
CA LEU A 76 -17.15 5.70 -1.44
C LEU A 76 -18.30 4.72 -1.71
N HIS A 77 -19.23 4.56 -0.75
CA HIS A 77 -20.42 3.72 -0.87
C HIS A 77 -21.63 4.41 -1.50
N THR A 78 -21.54 5.72 -1.73
CA THR A 78 -22.63 6.50 -2.35
C THR A 78 -22.67 6.28 -3.87
N GLU A 79 -23.70 6.84 -4.52
CA GLU A 79 -23.89 6.72 -5.97
C GLU A 79 -22.71 7.28 -6.78
N LYS A 80 -22.52 6.78 -8.00
CA LYS A 80 -21.30 7.05 -8.78
C LYS A 80 -21.09 8.53 -9.11
N ASP A 81 -22.18 9.26 -9.28
CA ASP A 81 -22.25 10.69 -9.59
C ASP A 81 -22.34 11.58 -8.33
N ASN A 82 -22.34 10.99 -7.14
CA ASN A 82 -22.35 11.74 -5.89
C ASN A 82 -21.09 12.64 -5.78
N PRO A 83 -21.24 13.96 -5.55
CA PRO A 83 -20.10 14.88 -5.49
C PRO A 83 -19.07 14.53 -4.40
N ALA A 84 -19.52 14.03 -3.24
CA ALA A 84 -18.61 13.65 -2.17
C ALA A 84 -17.76 12.45 -2.57
N ARG A 85 -18.36 11.45 -3.24
CA ARG A 85 -17.63 10.29 -3.78
C ARG A 85 -16.58 10.71 -4.79
N LEU A 86 -16.97 11.54 -5.77
CA LEU A 86 -16.07 12.03 -6.81
C LEU A 86 -14.91 12.84 -6.22
N ALA A 87 -15.19 13.71 -5.24
CA ALA A 87 -14.16 14.47 -4.53
C ALA A 87 -13.19 13.56 -3.77
N THR A 88 -13.68 12.56 -3.04
CA THR A 88 -12.84 11.59 -2.33
C THR A 88 -11.95 10.79 -3.29
N ILE A 89 -12.50 10.29 -4.40
CA ILE A 89 -11.73 9.54 -5.41
C ILE A 89 -10.65 10.43 -6.05
N ALA A 90 -11.00 11.68 -6.41
CA ALA A 90 -10.05 12.62 -6.98
C ALA A 90 -8.91 12.93 -6.01
N ALA A 91 -9.23 13.15 -4.73
CA ALA A 91 -8.23 13.43 -3.70
C ALA A 91 -7.32 12.22 -3.42
N LEU A 92 -7.86 11.00 -3.36
CA LEU A 92 -7.08 9.77 -3.28
C LEU A 92 -6.10 9.66 -4.45
N SER A 93 -6.56 9.93 -5.68
CA SER A 93 -5.71 9.86 -6.88
C SER A 93 -4.56 10.86 -6.86
N GLN A 94 -4.74 12.06 -6.28
CA GLN A 94 -3.64 13.02 -6.10
C GLN A 94 -2.55 12.51 -5.17
N LEU A 95 -2.89 11.59 -4.27
CA LEU A 95 -1.98 10.96 -3.31
C LEU A 95 -1.50 9.57 -3.78
N GLN A 96 -1.66 9.24 -5.07
CA GLN A 96 -1.31 7.93 -5.64
C GLN A 96 -2.06 6.74 -5.04
N ALA A 97 -3.18 7.00 -4.36
CA ALA A 97 -4.15 5.98 -4.01
C ALA A 97 -5.17 5.87 -5.15
N HIS A 98 -5.61 4.65 -5.44
CA HIS A 98 -6.53 4.40 -6.54
C HIS A 98 -7.76 3.65 -6.05
N PHE A 99 -8.89 3.91 -6.68
CA PHE A 99 -10.18 3.35 -6.32
C PHE A 99 -10.84 2.79 -7.58
N ASP A 100 -11.40 1.60 -7.45
CA ASP A 100 -12.27 0.96 -8.42
C ASP A 100 -13.40 0.23 -7.69
N GLN A 101 -14.42 -0.13 -8.44
CA GLN A 101 -15.52 -0.95 -7.97
C GLN A 101 -15.65 -2.16 -8.88
N ALA A 102 -15.62 -3.36 -8.28
CA ALA A 102 -15.67 -4.59 -9.04
C ALA A 102 -16.89 -4.64 -9.96
N ALA A 103 -16.69 -5.01 -11.22
CA ALA A 103 -17.73 -5.16 -12.22
C ALA A 103 -18.66 -6.35 -11.91
N ASP A 104 -19.67 -6.57 -12.76
CA ASP A 104 -20.66 -7.65 -12.56
C ASP A 104 -20.06 -9.05 -12.58
N ASP A 105 -18.95 -9.24 -13.30
CA ASP A 105 -18.18 -10.49 -13.30
C ASP A 105 -17.12 -10.55 -12.19
N GLY A 106 -17.11 -9.56 -11.28
CA GLY A 106 -16.17 -9.41 -10.18
C GLY A 106 -14.80 -8.86 -10.60
N SER A 107 -14.60 -8.52 -11.87
CA SER A 107 -13.31 -7.98 -12.33
C SER A 107 -13.07 -6.54 -11.90
N PHE A 108 -11.80 -6.17 -11.76
CA PHE A 108 -11.36 -4.80 -11.49
C PHE A 108 -10.07 -4.49 -12.25
N SER A 109 -9.80 -3.19 -12.46
CA SER A 109 -8.54 -2.74 -13.04
C SER A 109 -8.12 -1.39 -12.46
N LEU A 110 -6.89 -1.34 -11.93
CA LEU A 110 -6.30 -0.15 -11.33
C LEU A 110 -4.95 0.14 -11.99
N HIS A 111 -4.67 1.40 -12.30
CA HIS A 111 -3.36 1.83 -12.78
C HIS A 111 -2.56 2.44 -11.63
N TYR A 112 -1.32 2.02 -11.42
CA TYR A 112 -0.48 2.55 -10.35
C TYR A 112 1.02 2.47 -10.64
N ASN A 113 1.82 3.19 -9.84
CA ASN A 113 3.28 3.15 -9.90
C ASN A 113 3.84 2.06 -8.96
N THR A 114 4.48 1.05 -9.52
CA THR A 114 5.09 -0.10 -8.81
C THR A 114 6.28 0.28 -7.92
N GLN A 115 6.84 1.47 -8.06
CA GLN A 115 7.97 1.94 -7.25
C GLN A 115 7.57 2.28 -5.81
N THR A 116 6.28 2.46 -5.54
CA THR A 116 5.77 2.75 -4.20
C THR A 116 5.12 1.51 -3.60
N PRO A 117 5.56 1.04 -2.42
CA PRO A 117 4.92 -0.10 -1.78
C PRO A 117 3.48 0.27 -1.41
N ALA A 118 2.56 -0.62 -1.74
CA ALA A 118 1.13 -0.41 -1.58
C ALA A 118 0.45 -1.67 -1.02
N ALA A 119 -0.82 -1.55 -0.70
CA ALA A 119 -1.68 -2.69 -0.45
C ALA A 119 -3.03 -2.48 -1.11
N LEU A 120 -3.57 -3.56 -1.64
CA LEU A 120 -4.93 -3.62 -2.16
C LEU A 120 -5.87 -3.94 -0.99
N LEU A 121 -6.64 -2.95 -0.58
CA LEU A 121 -7.74 -3.10 0.36
C LEU A 121 -9.01 -3.42 -0.42
N VAL A 122 -9.63 -4.55 -0.11
CA VAL A 122 -10.88 -4.98 -0.74
C VAL A 122 -11.95 -5.12 0.32
N ILE A 123 -13.11 -4.49 0.08
CA ILE A 123 -14.28 -4.52 0.95
C ILE A 123 -15.41 -5.18 0.18
N SER A 124 -15.86 -6.32 0.67
CA SER A 124 -16.96 -7.06 0.05
C SER A 124 -18.22 -6.21 0.03
N ARG A 125 -19.02 -6.32 -1.03
CA ARG A 125 -20.35 -5.71 -1.05
C ARG A 125 -21.41 -6.60 -0.40
N HIS A 126 -21.20 -7.91 -0.44
CA HIS A 126 -22.25 -8.89 -0.15
C HIS A 126 -22.05 -9.72 1.11
N LEU A 127 -20.83 -9.78 1.65
CA LEU A 127 -20.54 -10.54 2.86
C LEU A 127 -20.20 -9.61 4.03
N ALA A 128 -20.77 -9.95 5.19
CA ALA A 128 -20.37 -9.36 6.45
C ALA A 128 -19.06 -10.00 6.93
N GLY A 129 -18.25 -9.23 7.65
CA GLY A 129 -17.12 -9.75 8.40
C GLY A 129 -17.58 -10.64 9.57
N PRO A 130 -16.70 -11.50 10.10
CA PRO A 130 -17.03 -12.35 11.22
C PRO A 130 -17.47 -11.52 12.44
N PRO A 131 -18.59 -11.86 13.09
CA PRO A 131 -19.06 -11.12 14.25
C PRO A 131 -18.04 -11.20 15.39
N GLY A 132 -17.73 -10.06 16.00
CA GLY A 132 -16.80 -9.99 17.14
C GLY A 132 -15.33 -10.22 16.79
N ASN A 133 -14.98 -10.41 15.52
CA ASN A 133 -13.59 -10.49 15.09
C ASN A 133 -13.16 -9.13 14.51
N PRO A 134 -12.26 -8.39 15.18
CA PRO A 134 -11.75 -7.15 14.64
C PRO A 134 -10.94 -7.41 13.36
N LEU A 135 -10.77 -6.36 12.55
CA LEU A 135 -9.86 -6.43 11.41
C LEU A 135 -8.43 -6.71 11.90
N PRO A 136 -7.60 -7.41 11.09
CA PRO A 136 -6.19 -7.53 11.40
C PRO A 136 -5.57 -6.16 11.66
N ALA A 137 -4.70 -6.05 12.67
CA ALA A 137 -4.16 -4.78 13.13
C ALA A 137 -3.50 -3.96 12.01
N ASP A 138 -2.77 -4.61 11.11
CA ASP A 138 -2.13 -3.95 9.96
C ASP A 138 -3.14 -3.36 8.98
N CYS A 139 -4.30 -4.02 8.81
CA CYS A 139 -5.38 -3.53 7.97
C CYS A 139 -6.04 -2.30 8.60
N GLU A 140 -6.33 -2.37 9.90
CA GLU A 140 -6.92 -1.23 10.63
C GLU A 140 -5.96 -0.04 10.69
N LEU A 141 -4.66 -0.28 10.90
CA LEU A 141 -3.63 0.75 10.89
C LEU A 141 -3.54 1.44 9.52
N LEU A 142 -3.56 0.67 8.42
CA LEU A 142 -3.55 1.26 7.08
C LEU A 142 -4.84 2.06 6.81
N ILE A 143 -6.01 1.52 7.17
CA ILE A 143 -7.28 2.23 6.99
C ILE A 143 -7.27 3.55 7.77
N ASN A 144 -6.85 3.54 9.03
CA ASN A 144 -6.83 4.75 9.88
C ASN A 144 -5.76 5.78 9.47
N GLN A 145 -4.77 5.40 8.67
CA GLN A 145 -3.85 6.37 8.02
C GLN A 145 -4.52 7.14 6.88
N TRP A 146 -5.50 6.54 6.20
CA TRP A 146 -6.09 7.09 4.98
C TRP A 146 -7.51 7.61 5.19
N PHE A 147 -8.27 7.04 6.11
CA PHE A 147 -9.67 7.31 6.32
C PHE A 147 -9.97 7.72 7.75
N GLU A 148 -11.06 8.47 7.94
CA GLU A 148 -11.44 8.97 9.27
C GLU A 148 -11.80 7.84 10.24
N SER A 149 -12.42 6.77 9.73
CA SER A 149 -12.73 5.59 10.52
C SER A 149 -12.88 4.32 9.67
N THR A 150 -12.44 3.21 10.24
CA THR A 150 -12.71 1.87 9.71
C THR A 150 -14.20 1.57 9.61
N ALA A 151 -15.00 2.03 10.58
CA ALA A 151 -16.45 1.83 10.59
C ALA A 151 -17.16 2.59 9.46
N GLY A 152 -16.73 3.81 9.14
CA GLY A 152 -17.27 4.57 8.01
C GLY A 152 -16.89 3.97 6.65
N LEU A 153 -15.69 3.40 6.55
CA LEU A 153 -15.21 2.79 5.31
C LEU A 153 -15.74 1.37 5.08
N ALA A 154 -15.62 0.47 6.05
CA ALA A 154 -15.96 -0.94 5.89
C ALA A 154 -17.23 -1.35 6.65
N GLY A 155 -17.62 -0.59 7.67
CA GLY A 155 -18.77 -0.92 8.51
C GLY A 155 -18.66 -2.33 9.09
N ARG A 156 -19.59 -3.21 8.69
CA ARG A 156 -19.61 -4.62 9.06
C ARG A 156 -19.22 -5.55 7.91
N LEU A 157 -18.75 -5.02 6.79
CA LEU A 157 -18.46 -5.79 5.59
C LEU A 157 -17.13 -6.54 5.73
N ALA A 158 -17.05 -7.70 5.10
CA ALA A 158 -15.84 -8.50 5.08
C ALA A 158 -14.76 -7.73 4.31
N THR A 159 -13.57 -7.62 4.91
CA THR A 159 -12.47 -6.84 4.35
C THR A 159 -11.21 -7.69 4.28
N LYS A 160 -10.45 -7.55 3.20
CA LYS A 160 -9.18 -8.22 2.98
C LYS A 160 -8.12 -7.22 2.56
N LEU A 161 -6.89 -7.48 2.98
CA LEU A 161 -5.71 -6.73 2.57
C LEU A 161 -4.79 -7.66 1.79
N HIS A 162 -4.37 -7.25 0.60
CA HIS A 162 -3.38 -7.94 -0.21
C HIS A 162 -2.16 -7.04 -0.41
N PRO A 163 -1.00 -7.37 0.17
CA PRO A 163 0.20 -6.54 0.05
C PRO A 163 0.74 -6.55 -1.39
N LEU A 164 1.21 -5.40 -1.85
CA LEU A 164 1.84 -5.21 -3.16
C LEU A 164 3.23 -4.58 -2.93
N PRO A 165 4.28 -5.39 -2.78
CA PRO A 165 5.63 -4.91 -2.56
C PRO A 165 6.13 -4.09 -3.76
N ALA A 166 7.02 -3.14 -3.48
CA ALA A 166 7.62 -2.33 -4.53
C ALA A 166 8.46 -3.19 -5.49
N ASP A 167 8.51 -2.78 -6.76
CA ASP A 167 9.34 -3.35 -7.82
C ASP A 167 9.13 -4.86 -8.09
N GLN A 168 8.00 -5.42 -7.66
CA GLN A 168 7.62 -6.79 -7.98
C GLN A 168 6.80 -6.88 -9.28
N PRO A 169 6.97 -7.95 -10.07
CA PRO A 169 6.12 -8.20 -11.22
C PRO A 169 4.66 -8.30 -10.80
N LEU A 170 3.79 -7.57 -11.51
CA LEU A 170 2.37 -7.64 -11.27
C LEU A 170 1.80 -8.96 -11.77
N THR A 171 1.10 -9.66 -10.86
CA THR A 171 0.29 -10.82 -11.20
C THR A 171 -1.18 -10.51 -10.95
N PRO A 172 -2.11 -11.10 -11.72
CA PRO A 172 -3.53 -10.91 -11.48
C PRO A 172 -3.93 -11.34 -10.07
N VAL A 173 -4.61 -10.46 -9.34
CA VAL A 173 -5.02 -10.70 -7.96
C VAL A 173 -6.40 -11.35 -7.94
N ASN A 174 -6.50 -12.54 -7.38
CA ASN A 174 -7.78 -13.25 -7.21
C ASN A 174 -8.06 -13.40 -5.72
N LEU A 175 -9.16 -12.80 -5.24
CA LEU A 175 -9.53 -12.81 -3.83
C LEU A 175 -10.93 -13.37 -3.67
N THR A 176 -11.06 -14.41 -2.85
CA THR A 176 -12.36 -15.00 -2.50
C THR A 176 -12.69 -14.71 -1.04
N PHE A 177 -13.79 -14.03 -0.75
CA PHE A 177 -14.36 -13.96 0.59
C PHE A 177 -15.15 -15.22 0.89
N GLN A 178 -15.10 -15.71 2.11
CA GLN A 178 -15.88 -16.85 2.56
C GLN A 178 -16.91 -16.36 3.57
N ASP A 179 -18.11 -16.93 3.51
CA ASP A 179 -19.11 -16.68 4.54
C ASP A 179 -18.56 -17.10 5.90
N ALA A 180 -18.76 -16.26 6.92
CA ALA A 180 -18.27 -16.51 8.27
C ALA A 180 -19.19 -17.45 9.07
N THR A 181 -20.14 -18.11 8.41
CA THR A 181 -21.03 -19.08 9.04
C THR A 181 -20.37 -20.46 9.15
N PRO A 182 -20.34 -21.07 10.36
CA PRO A 182 -19.88 -22.44 10.55
C PRO A 182 -20.81 -23.48 9.93
#